data_AF-A0A8T0F1I8-F1
#
_entry.id   AF-A0A8T0F1I8-F1
#
_cell.length_a   1.000
_cell.length_b   1.000
_cell.length_c   1.000
_cell.angle_alpha   90.00
_cell.angle_beta   90.00
_cell.angle_gamma   90.00
#
_symmetry.space_group_name_H-M   'P 1'
#
loop_
_entity.id
_entity.type
_entity.pdbx_description
1 polymer ?
#
loop_
_entity_poly.entity_id
_entity_poly.type
_entity_poly.pdbx_seq_one_letter_code
_entity_poly.pdbx_strand_id
1 'polypeptide(L)'
;MWNFYAIIFLTLASFGNSDILIFDGGVIVDEFADVELEFSKPVGRYGIEGVIVSANPLDACSEISKPPNSNYSENWIVLIDGSYCDYHTKVMYADLAGYSAAVIYNYRTKEEVIYDHHLDVIFNISAVTVRASSGIMIRENYLYTVDKRFRIFIYPNYMSGFTTFLLLFVIVSGIFILIVLSILVSDCAGTQSFVLKASCIYSEIVKYVQHSHSYREARLSSQHLRQLQVSTYQKGGPYETCAICLEDYKMKDKLRILPCAHGYHVKCIDPWLTKSKRICPICKQKVVVSGDLSREDAESDVESRAESTPLLRNVEPMQTTSYQTMPSPRSAQPSCSVGTMTQDISDSSRENSL
;
A
#
# COMPACT_ATOMS: atom_id res chain seq x y z
N MET A 1 3.77 6.76 0.12
CA MET A 1 2.35 7.14 0.19
C MET A 1 2.14 8.66 0.14
N TRP A 2 2.84 9.48 0.93
CA TRP A 2 2.70 10.96 0.91
C TRP A 2 2.91 11.61 -0.48
N ASN A 3 3.90 11.16 -1.26
CA ASN A 3 4.14 11.69 -2.60
C ASN A 3 3.02 11.39 -3.61
N PHE A 4 2.27 10.31 -3.42
CA PHE A 4 1.18 9.94 -4.33
C PHE A 4 -0.05 10.83 -4.10
N TYR A 5 -0.37 11.11 -2.84
CA TYR A 5 -1.42 12.06 -2.47
C TYR A 5 -1.07 13.50 -2.86
N ALA A 6 0.20 13.89 -2.76
CA ALA A 6 0.66 15.20 -3.23
C ALA A 6 0.55 15.36 -4.75
N ILE A 7 0.88 14.31 -5.52
CA ILE A 7 0.73 14.32 -6.99
C ILE A 7 -0.75 14.37 -7.37
N ILE A 8 -1.62 13.57 -6.73
CA ILE A 8 -3.07 13.63 -6.97
C ILE A 8 -3.60 15.03 -6.64
N PHE A 9 -3.26 15.60 -5.48
CA PHE A 9 -3.69 16.94 -5.07
C PHE A 9 -3.16 18.04 -6.03
N LEU A 10 -1.92 17.92 -6.52
CA LEU A 10 -1.34 18.83 -7.52
C LEU A 10 -1.98 18.67 -8.91
N THR A 11 -2.32 17.45 -9.33
CA THR A 11 -3.01 17.20 -10.60
C THR A 11 -4.47 17.65 -10.58
N LEU A 12 -5.12 17.60 -9.41
CA LEU A 12 -6.47 18.11 -9.20
C LEU A 12 -6.52 19.64 -9.11
N ALA A 13 -5.46 20.26 -8.62
CA ALA A 13 -5.34 21.71 -8.50
C ALA A 13 -5.07 22.44 -9.84
N SER A 14 -4.82 21.71 -10.93
CA SER A 14 -4.37 22.28 -12.21
C SER A 14 -5.35 22.11 -13.38
N PHE A 15 -6.62 21.81 -13.14
CA PHE A 15 -7.65 22.00 -14.17
C PHE A 15 -8.10 23.46 -14.17
N GLY A 16 -7.23 24.34 -14.67
CA GLY A 16 -7.68 25.63 -15.18
C GLY A 16 -8.37 25.36 -16.50
N ASN A 17 -9.69 25.20 -16.50
CA ASN A 17 -10.44 25.29 -17.74
C ASN A 17 -10.40 26.75 -18.17
N SER A 18 -9.96 27.00 -19.40
CA SER A 18 -10.09 28.29 -20.07
C SER A 18 -11.51 28.36 -20.63
N ASP A 19 -12.32 29.34 -20.22
CA ASP A 19 -13.71 29.47 -20.69
C ASP A 19 -13.92 30.69 -21.62
N ILE A 20 -12.88 31.51 -21.86
CA ILE A 20 -12.86 32.50 -22.96
C ILE A 20 -11.87 32.07 -24.03
N LEU A 21 -12.36 31.88 -25.27
CA LEU A 21 -11.52 31.62 -26.45
C LEU A 21 -11.55 32.80 -27.41
N ILE A 22 -10.40 33.10 -28.02
CA ILE A 22 -10.27 34.08 -29.09
C ILE A 22 -10.01 33.37 -30.42
N PHE A 23 -10.78 33.73 -31.43
CA PHE A 23 -10.68 33.20 -32.78
C PHE A 23 -10.22 34.25 -33.77
N ASP A 24 -9.32 33.85 -34.67
CA ASP A 24 -8.97 34.57 -35.89
C ASP A 24 -9.19 33.64 -37.09
N GLY A 25 -10.06 34.01 -38.02
CA GLY A 25 -10.38 33.18 -39.18
C GLY A 25 -10.88 31.76 -38.87
N GLY A 26 -11.45 31.53 -37.69
CA GLY A 26 -11.94 30.21 -37.24
C GLY A 26 -10.90 29.34 -36.52
N VAL A 27 -9.68 29.85 -36.32
CA VAL A 27 -8.63 29.19 -35.53
C VAL A 27 -8.55 29.84 -34.15
N ILE A 28 -8.43 29.03 -33.09
CA ILE A 28 -8.20 29.52 -31.73
C ILE A 28 -6.78 30.09 -31.66
N VAL A 29 -6.65 31.38 -31.33
CA VAL A 29 -5.36 32.08 -31.21
C VAL A 29 -4.90 32.24 -29.78
N ASP A 30 -5.83 32.41 -28.84
CA ASP A 30 -5.54 32.57 -27.42
C ASP A 30 -6.71 32.10 -26.56
N GLU A 31 -6.40 31.73 -25.32
CA GLU A 31 -7.36 31.26 -24.34
C GLU A 31 -7.14 31.92 -22.98
N PHE A 32 -8.23 32.28 -22.31
CA PHE A 32 -8.20 32.95 -21.01
C PHE A 32 -9.13 32.25 -20.02
N ALA A 33 -8.62 32.01 -18.82
CA ALA A 33 -9.43 31.56 -17.70
C ALA A 33 -10.24 32.72 -17.12
N ASP A 34 -11.53 32.49 -16.96
CA ASP A 34 -12.49 33.43 -16.41
C ASP A 34 -13.28 32.83 -15.24
N VAL A 35 -14.06 33.69 -14.60
CA VAL A 35 -14.98 33.32 -13.53
C VAL A 35 -16.30 34.07 -13.76
N GLU A 36 -17.39 33.33 -13.95
CA GLU A 36 -18.75 33.89 -14.05
C GLU A 36 -19.18 34.60 -12.76
N LEU A 37 -19.83 35.76 -12.90
CA LEU A 37 -20.43 36.50 -11.79
C LEU A 37 -21.84 35.98 -11.49
N GLU A 38 -22.07 35.51 -10.25
CA GLU A 38 -23.32 34.85 -9.85
C GLU A 38 -24.57 35.76 -9.93
N PHE A 39 -24.40 37.07 -9.80
CA PHE A 39 -25.49 38.06 -9.92
C PHE A 39 -25.78 38.50 -11.37
N SER A 40 -25.10 37.90 -12.35
CA SER A 40 -25.35 38.12 -13.78
C SER A 40 -26.13 36.95 -14.39
N LYS A 41 -26.60 37.13 -15.63
CA LYS A 41 -27.24 36.03 -16.35
C LYS A 41 -26.22 34.93 -16.66
N PRO A 42 -26.47 33.66 -16.28
CA PRO A 42 -25.54 32.58 -16.61
C PRO A 42 -25.40 32.43 -18.12
N VAL A 43 -24.19 32.09 -18.57
CA VAL A 43 -23.91 31.87 -19.98
C VAL A 43 -24.75 30.70 -20.50
N GLY A 44 -25.48 30.92 -21.59
CA GLY A 44 -26.39 29.91 -22.14
C GLY A 44 -25.66 28.66 -22.67
N ARG A 45 -26.40 27.56 -22.89
CA ARG A 45 -25.85 26.27 -23.40
C ARG A 45 -24.99 26.34 -24.64
N TYR A 46 -25.14 27.38 -25.45
CA TYR A 46 -24.42 27.57 -26.70
C TYR A 46 -23.25 28.55 -26.58
N GLY A 47 -22.94 29.04 -25.36
CA GLY A 47 -21.96 30.11 -25.16
C GLY A 47 -22.45 31.46 -25.69
N ILE A 48 -21.57 32.46 -25.61
CA ILE A 48 -21.77 33.78 -26.21
C ILE A 48 -20.61 34.05 -27.15
N GLU A 49 -20.90 34.07 -28.45
CA GLU A 49 -19.94 34.46 -29.49
C GLU A 49 -20.18 35.92 -29.89
N GLY A 50 -19.12 36.73 -29.88
CA GLY A 50 -19.22 38.16 -30.15
C GLY A 50 -17.90 38.83 -30.51
N VAL A 51 -17.92 40.16 -30.52
CA VAL A 51 -16.75 41.03 -30.66
C VAL A 51 -16.60 41.89 -29.41
N ILE A 52 -15.36 42.15 -29.00
CA ILE A 52 -15.10 42.92 -27.79
C ILE A 52 -14.70 44.36 -28.07
N VAL A 53 -15.21 45.29 -27.27
CA VAL A 53 -14.86 46.71 -27.30
C VAL A 53 -14.50 47.18 -25.91
N SER A 54 -13.66 48.21 -25.82
CA SER A 54 -13.34 48.84 -24.54
C SER A 54 -14.51 49.70 -24.04
N ALA A 55 -14.81 49.64 -22.75
CA ALA A 55 -15.71 50.60 -22.11
C ALA A 55 -15.14 52.03 -22.19
N ASN A 56 -16.04 53.01 -22.20
CA ASN A 56 -15.71 54.42 -22.08
C ASN A 56 -16.76 55.11 -21.18
N PRO A 57 -16.39 55.51 -19.94
CA PRO A 57 -15.08 55.35 -19.32
C PRO A 57 -14.73 53.88 -19.04
N LEU A 58 -13.43 53.57 -18.97
CA LEU A 58 -12.92 52.19 -18.90
C LEU A 58 -13.31 51.46 -17.60
N ASP A 59 -13.47 52.19 -16.50
CA ASP A 59 -13.85 51.65 -15.19
C ASP A 59 -15.36 51.41 -15.05
N ALA A 60 -16.18 51.92 -15.97
CA ALA A 60 -17.64 51.81 -15.94
C ALA A 60 -18.26 52.19 -14.59
N CYS A 61 -17.67 53.16 -13.87
CA CYS A 61 -18.24 53.69 -12.63
C CYS A 61 -19.33 54.75 -12.88
N SER A 62 -19.57 55.09 -14.15
CA SER A 62 -20.63 55.95 -14.64
C SER A 62 -21.17 55.40 -15.97
N GLU A 63 -22.19 56.07 -16.54
CA GLU A 63 -22.79 55.67 -17.82
C GLU A 63 -21.74 55.52 -18.92
N ILE A 64 -21.74 54.35 -19.57
CA ILE A 64 -20.78 54.01 -20.63
C ILE A 64 -21.39 54.19 -22.01
N SER A 65 -20.53 54.40 -23.02
CA SER A 65 -20.96 54.48 -24.41
C SER A 65 -21.63 53.20 -24.91
N LYS A 66 -22.69 53.34 -25.71
CA LYS A 66 -23.38 52.23 -26.39
C LYS A 66 -22.47 51.48 -27.38
N PRO A 67 -22.82 50.23 -27.74
CA PRO A 67 -22.06 49.47 -28.73
C PRO A 67 -21.93 50.18 -30.09
N PRO A 68 -20.79 50.04 -30.79
CA PRO A 68 -20.63 50.56 -32.13
C PRO A 68 -21.65 49.95 -33.10
N ASN A 69 -22.34 50.78 -33.88
CA ASN A 69 -23.12 50.36 -35.06
C ASN A 69 -24.17 49.24 -34.79
N SER A 70 -25.27 49.59 -34.12
CA SER A 70 -26.37 48.69 -33.72
C SER A 70 -27.19 48.07 -34.86
N ASN A 71 -26.77 48.21 -36.13
CA ASN A 71 -27.49 47.71 -37.30
C ASN A 71 -27.12 46.26 -37.65
N TYR A 72 -26.09 45.70 -37.00
CA TYR A 72 -25.67 44.31 -37.17
C TYR A 72 -26.08 43.48 -35.96
N SER A 73 -26.56 42.26 -36.22
CA SER A 73 -26.96 41.26 -35.20
C SER A 73 -25.75 40.58 -34.55
N GLU A 74 -24.70 41.33 -34.25
CA GLU A 74 -23.52 40.80 -33.57
C GLU A 74 -23.68 41.01 -32.06
N ASN A 75 -23.23 40.04 -31.27
CA ASN A 75 -23.17 40.22 -29.82
C ASN A 75 -21.97 41.13 -29.50
N TRP A 76 -22.26 42.26 -28.85
CA TRP A 76 -21.23 43.18 -28.41
C TRP A 76 -20.84 42.87 -26.98
N ILE A 77 -19.56 42.63 -26.76
CA ILE A 77 -18.97 42.33 -25.47
C ILE A 77 -18.18 43.56 -25.03
N VAL A 78 -18.38 44.02 -23.79
CA VAL A 78 -17.63 45.17 -23.26
C VAL A 78 -16.52 44.71 -22.33
N LEU A 79 -15.31 45.25 -22.53
CA LEU A 79 -14.17 45.09 -21.64
C LEU A 79 -14.11 46.25 -20.63
N ILE A 80 -14.12 45.92 -19.35
CA ILE A 80 -14.18 46.88 -18.24
C ILE A 80 -13.01 46.65 -17.28
N ASP A 81 -12.40 47.72 -16.77
CA ASP A 81 -11.45 47.64 -15.65
C ASP A 81 -12.19 47.44 -14.34
N GLY A 82 -11.83 46.40 -13.59
CA GLY A 82 -12.42 46.06 -12.29
C GLY A 82 -12.09 47.03 -11.15
N SER A 83 -11.28 48.06 -11.37
CA SER A 83 -10.85 49.01 -10.33
C SER A 83 -11.92 50.06 -9.98
N TYR A 84 -11.75 50.75 -8.84
CA TYR A 84 -12.43 52.00 -8.42
C TYR A 84 -13.90 51.94 -7.96
N CYS A 85 -14.71 50.96 -8.37
CA CYS A 85 -16.09 50.78 -7.91
C CYS A 85 -16.51 49.31 -7.93
N ASP A 86 -17.68 49.00 -7.37
CA ASP A 86 -18.18 47.63 -7.21
C ASP A 86 -18.54 46.99 -8.56
N TYR A 87 -18.46 45.65 -8.63
CA TYR A 87 -18.74 44.90 -9.84
C TYR A 87 -20.23 45.02 -10.23
N HIS A 88 -21.13 45.08 -9.25
CA HIS A 88 -22.54 45.34 -9.47
C HIS A 88 -22.78 46.62 -10.30
N THR A 89 -22.13 47.74 -9.95
CA THR A 89 -22.26 49.01 -10.68
C THR A 89 -21.76 48.89 -12.12
N LYS A 90 -20.65 48.19 -12.34
CA LYS A 90 -20.07 47.96 -13.67
C LYS A 90 -21.00 47.17 -14.57
N VAL A 91 -21.54 46.06 -14.04
CA VAL A 91 -22.48 45.19 -14.76
C VAL A 91 -23.80 45.93 -15.04
N MET A 92 -24.29 46.73 -14.10
CA MET A 92 -25.47 47.57 -14.28
C MET A 92 -25.32 48.53 -15.46
N TYR A 93 -24.21 49.29 -15.54
CA TYR A 93 -24.01 50.22 -16.65
C TYR A 93 -23.79 49.50 -18.00
N ALA A 94 -23.20 48.30 -17.99
CA ALA A 94 -23.08 47.47 -19.19
C ALA A 94 -24.46 46.99 -19.71
N ASP A 95 -25.35 46.56 -18.81
CA ASP A 95 -26.72 46.15 -19.13
C ASP A 95 -27.52 47.35 -19.67
N LEU A 96 -27.46 48.50 -18.99
CA LEU A 96 -28.14 49.73 -19.40
C LEU A 96 -27.69 50.25 -20.77
N ALA A 97 -26.40 50.10 -21.10
CA ALA A 97 -25.85 50.48 -22.40
C ALA A 97 -26.24 49.51 -23.53
N GLY A 98 -26.77 48.34 -23.20
CA GLY A 98 -27.25 47.34 -24.16
C GLY A 98 -26.17 46.40 -24.70
N TYR A 99 -25.14 46.10 -23.91
CA TYR A 99 -24.15 45.07 -24.26
C TYR A 99 -24.71 43.65 -24.03
N SER A 100 -24.22 42.69 -24.81
CA SER A 100 -24.63 41.28 -24.71
C SER A 100 -23.91 40.55 -23.58
N ALA A 101 -22.65 40.92 -23.32
CA ALA A 101 -21.86 40.40 -22.21
C ALA A 101 -20.82 41.43 -21.73
N ALA A 102 -20.34 41.28 -20.49
CA ALA A 102 -19.29 42.09 -19.91
C ALA A 102 -18.11 41.22 -19.46
N VAL A 103 -16.89 41.59 -19.84
CA VAL A 103 -15.64 40.99 -19.37
C VAL A 103 -14.95 42.02 -18.50
N ILE A 104 -14.81 41.71 -17.22
CA ILE A 104 -14.19 42.60 -16.24
C ILE A 104 -12.81 42.06 -15.90
N TYR A 105 -11.76 42.84 -16.14
CA TYR A 105 -10.41 42.42 -15.79
C TYR A 105 -9.92 43.05 -14.49
N ASN A 106 -8.81 42.55 -13.96
CA ASN A 106 -8.17 43.07 -12.74
C ASN A 106 -8.88 42.69 -11.42
N TYR A 107 -9.44 41.48 -11.35
CA TYR A 107 -9.92 40.94 -10.07
C TYR A 107 -8.74 40.50 -9.17
N ARG A 108 -8.80 40.82 -7.87
CA ARG A 108 -7.70 40.57 -6.92
C ARG A 108 -7.79 39.20 -6.24
N THR A 109 -8.97 38.74 -5.83
CA THR A 109 -9.18 37.40 -5.24
C THR A 109 -10.57 36.83 -5.60
N LYS A 110 -10.74 35.50 -5.54
CA LYS A 110 -12.05 34.83 -5.74
C LYS A 110 -13.08 35.18 -4.66
N GLU A 111 -12.62 35.61 -3.49
CA GLU A 111 -13.48 35.93 -2.35
C GLU A 111 -14.18 37.28 -2.50
N GLU A 112 -13.54 38.30 -3.10
CA GLU A 112 -14.17 39.61 -3.34
C GLU A 112 -15.35 39.54 -4.33
N VAL A 113 -15.37 38.55 -5.22
CA VAL A 113 -16.45 38.34 -6.21
C VAL A 113 -17.73 37.79 -5.55
N ILE A 114 -17.60 37.04 -4.46
CA ILE A 114 -18.72 36.35 -3.78
C ILE A 114 -19.40 37.27 -2.74
N TYR A 115 -18.73 38.33 -2.28
CA TYR A 115 -19.28 39.23 -1.26
C TYR A 115 -20.05 40.44 -1.81
N ASP A 116 -20.13 40.64 -3.14
CA ASP A 116 -20.95 41.67 -3.79
C ASP A 116 -22.43 41.24 -3.94
N HIS A 117 -22.94 40.50 -2.95
CA HIS A 117 -24.32 40.02 -2.87
C HIS A 117 -25.12 40.96 -1.95
N HIS A 118 -25.60 42.08 -2.48
CA HIS A 118 -26.47 42.97 -1.71
C HIS A 118 -27.86 43.21 -2.30
N LEU A 119 -28.19 42.74 -3.50
CA LEU A 119 -29.51 42.97 -4.11
C LEU A 119 -29.98 41.77 -4.95
N ASP A 120 -31.23 41.32 -4.77
CA ASP A 120 -31.94 40.26 -5.53
C ASP A 120 -32.17 40.60 -7.03
N VAL A 121 -31.36 41.49 -7.61
CA VAL A 121 -31.54 41.96 -8.98
C VAL A 121 -30.55 41.23 -9.88
N ILE A 122 -31.07 40.25 -10.63
CA ILE A 122 -30.31 39.56 -11.67
C ILE A 122 -30.35 40.41 -12.95
N PHE A 123 -29.18 40.85 -13.41
CA PHE A 123 -29.06 41.58 -14.68
C PHE A 123 -29.27 40.63 -15.88
N ASN A 124 -29.79 41.14 -17.00
CA ASN A 124 -30.04 40.31 -18.19
C ASN A 124 -28.79 40.14 -19.09
N ILE A 125 -27.67 40.74 -18.69
CA ILE A 125 -26.34 40.60 -19.28
C ILE A 125 -25.55 39.47 -18.60
N SER A 126 -24.76 38.72 -19.36
CA SER A 126 -23.78 37.78 -18.79
C SER A 126 -22.48 38.49 -18.48
N ALA A 127 -21.94 38.29 -17.28
CA ALA A 127 -20.70 38.95 -16.86
C ALA A 127 -19.68 37.96 -16.32
N VAL A 128 -18.44 38.08 -16.79
CA VAL A 128 -17.31 37.22 -16.42
C VAL A 128 -16.12 38.06 -16.01
N THR A 129 -15.26 37.51 -15.15
CA THR A 129 -14.05 38.18 -14.67
C THR A 129 -12.79 37.46 -15.12
N VAL A 130 -11.76 38.21 -15.51
CA VAL A 130 -10.45 37.67 -15.93
C VAL A 130 -9.30 38.31 -15.17
N ARG A 131 -8.17 37.61 -15.08
CA ARG A 131 -6.97 38.15 -14.40
C ARG A 131 -6.49 39.44 -15.07
N ALA A 132 -5.78 40.27 -14.30
CA ALA A 132 -5.21 41.52 -14.79
C ALA A 132 -4.37 41.34 -16.06
N SER A 133 -3.48 40.34 -16.08
CA SER A 133 -2.63 40.03 -17.25
C SER A 133 -3.45 39.66 -18.48
N SER A 134 -4.48 38.83 -18.30
CA SER A 134 -5.39 38.40 -19.38
C SER A 134 -6.17 39.58 -19.94
N GLY A 135 -6.71 40.44 -19.08
CA GLY A 135 -7.43 41.63 -19.52
C GLY A 135 -6.58 42.64 -20.28
N ILE A 136 -5.33 42.85 -19.84
CA ILE A 136 -4.38 43.71 -20.54
C ILE A 136 -4.09 43.15 -21.94
N MET A 137 -3.87 41.83 -22.05
CA MET A 137 -3.69 41.15 -23.34
C MET A 137 -4.90 41.33 -24.26
N ILE A 138 -6.11 41.16 -23.74
CA ILE A 138 -7.36 41.37 -24.48
C ILE A 138 -7.49 42.83 -24.96
N ARG A 139 -7.19 43.80 -24.09
CA ARG A 139 -7.27 45.22 -24.42
C ARG A 139 -6.27 45.66 -25.50
N GLU A 140 -5.06 45.12 -25.46
CA GLU A 140 -3.98 45.59 -26.35
C GLU A 140 -4.02 44.92 -27.72
N ASN A 141 -4.48 43.66 -27.80
CA ASN A 141 -4.35 42.86 -29.01
C ASN A 141 -5.68 42.48 -29.67
N TYR A 142 -6.77 42.40 -28.90
CA TYR A 142 -8.00 41.72 -29.33
C TYR A 142 -9.25 42.60 -29.38
N LEU A 143 -9.11 43.90 -29.13
CA LEU A 143 -10.21 44.84 -29.31
C LEU A 143 -10.64 44.93 -30.78
N TYR A 144 -11.95 45.02 -30.99
CA TYR A 144 -12.54 45.22 -32.29
C TYR A 144 -11.98 46.49 -32.97
N THR A 145 -11.49 46.29 -34.19
CA THR A 145 -11.09 47.38 -35.10
C THR A 145 -11.72 47.09 -36.46
N VAL A 146 -11.98 48.11 -37.28
CA VAL A 146 -12.60 47.94 -38.61
C VAL A 146 -11.85 46.92 -39.47
N ASP A 147 -10.52 46.87 -39.33
CA ASP A 147 -9.61 46.01 -40.11
C ASP A 147 -9.30 44.65 -39.45
N LYS A 148 -9.57 44.49 -38.14
CA LYS A 148 -9.26 43.28 -37.37
C LYS A 148 -10.49 42.80 -36.63
N ARG A 149 -11.00 41.62 -37.02
CA ARG A 149 -12.23 41.03 -36.48
C ARG A 149 -11.93 39.72 -35.75
N PHE A 150 -11.32 39.84 -34.57
CA PHE A 150 -11.27 38.72 -33.64
C PHE A 150 -12.67 38.41 -33.13
N ARG A 151 -13.04 37.13 -33.10
CA ARG A 151 -14.28 36.65 -32.48
C ARG A 151 -13.93 36.11 -31.10
N ILE A 152 -14.69 36.51 -30.09
CA ILE A 152 -14.54 36.01 -28.73
C ILE A 152 -15.72 35.11 -28.43
N PHE A 153 -15.42 33.95 -27.85
CA PHE A 153 -16.41 33.00 -27.42
C PHE A 153 -16.29 32.76 -25.92
N ILE A 154 -17.35 33.08 -25.19
CA ILE A 154 -17.49 32.77 -23.77
C ILE A 154 -18.19 31.42 -23.67
N TYR A 155 -17.47 30.39 -23.24
CA TYR A 155 -17.98 29.05 -23.00
C TYR A 155 -18.82 29.03 -21.72
N PRO A 156 -19.89 28.23 -21.71
CA PRO A 156 -20.69 28.12 -20.52
C PRO A 156 -20.05 27.21 -19.47
N ASN A 157 -20.07 27.64 -18.22
CA ASN A 157 -19.53 26.90 -17.07
C ASN A 157 -20.39 25.71 -16.59
N TYR A 158 -20.98 24.93 -17.50
CA TYR A 158 -21.77 23.73 -17.14
C TYR A 158 -20.96 22.63 -16.47
N MET A 159 -19.63 22.69 -16.58
CA MET A 159 -18.75 21.60 -16.20
C MET A 159 -18.22 21.72 -14.77
N SER A 160 -18.21 22.89 -14.11
CA SER A 160 -17.54 23.03 -12.81
C SER A 160 -18.18 22.16 -11.71
N GLY A 161 -19.52 22.07 -11.64
CA GLY A 161 -20.22 21.21 -10.69
C GLY A 161 -20.17 19.73 -11.05
N PHE A 162 -20.58 19.36 -12.26
CA PHE A 162 -20.66 17.94 -12.63
C PHE A 162 -19.29 17.26 -12.70
N THR A 163 -18.26 17.95 -13.21
CA THR A 163 -16.91 17.38 -13.24
C THR A 163 -16.33 17.24 -11.84
N THR A 164 -16.57 18.19 -10.93
CA THR A 164 -16.15 18.04 -9.53
C THR A 164 -16.86 16.88 -8.85
N PHE A 165 -18.17 16.69 -9.06
CA PHE A 165 -18.89 15.52 -8.54
C PHE A 165 -18.35 14.19 -9.10
N LEU A 166 -18.11 14.10 -10.41
CA LEU A 166 -17.53 12.90 -11.03
C LEU A 166 -16.14 12.60 -10.51
N LEU A 167 -15.33 13.63 -10.33
CA LEU A 167 -13.98 13.52 -9.79
C LEU A 167 -14.01 13.02 -8.34
N LEU A 168 -14.90 13.57 -7.50
CA LEU A 168 -15.11 13.07 -6.14
C LEU A 168 -15.58 11.61 -6.16
N PHE A 169 -16.47 11.22 -7.06
CA PHE A 169 -16.91 9.84 -7.22
C PHE A 169 -15.77 8.89 -7.60
N VAL A 170 -14.91 9.29 -8.54
CA VAL A 170 -13.72 8.52 -8.95
C VAL A 170 -12.73 8.37 -7.79
N ILE A 171 -12.51 9.43 -6.99
CA ILE A 171 -11.63 9.36 -5.82
C ILE A 171 -12.20 8.41 -4.76
N VAL A 172 -13.48 8.56 -4.41
CA VAL A 172 -14.13 7.73 -3.38
C VAL A 172 -14.17 6.25 -3.81
N SER A 173 -14.55 5.98 -5.07
CA SER A 173 -14.55 4.62 -5.62
C SER A 173 -13.13 4.05 -5.70
N GLY A 174 -12.13 4.84 -6.07
CA GLY A 174 -10.72 4.44 -6.07
C GLY A 174 -10.20 4.08 -4.68
N ILE A 175 -10.49 4.90 -3.67
CA ILE A 175 -10.12 4.60 -2.27
C ILE A 175 -10.79 3.30 -1.80
N PHE A 176 -12.08 3.12 -2.12
CA PHE A 176 -12.81 1.90 -1.78
C PHE A 176 -12.17 0.66 -2.40
N ILE A 177 -11.82 0.72 -3.70
CA ILE A 177 -11.14 -0.38 -4.41
C ILE A 177 -9.78 -0.67 -3.77
N LEU A 178 -8.98 0.35 -3.44
CA LEU A 178 -7.69 0.17 -2.79
C LEU A 178 -7.82 -0.48 -1.40
N ILE A 179 -8.85 -0.13 -0.62
CA ILE A 179 -9.13 -0.75 0.67
C ILE A 179 -9.48 -2.23 0.47
N VAL A 180 -10.38 -2.56 -0.45
CA VAL A 180 -10.76 -3.94 -0.74
C VAL A 180 -9.55 -4.76 -1.19
N LEU A 181 -8.74 -4.23 -2.12
CA LEU A 181 -7.51 -4.88 -2.57
C LEU A 181 -6.51 -5.08 -1.42
N SER A 182 -6.39 -4.11 -0.51
CA SER A 182 -5.51 -4.23 0.66
C SER A 182 -5.97 -5.34 1.63
N ILE A 183 -7.29 -5.51 1.81
CA ILE A 183 -7.87 -6.59 2.61
C ILE A 183 -7.61 -7.93 1.92
N LEU A 184 -7.88 -8.04 0.62
CA LEU A 184 -7.64 -9.25 -0.17
C LEU A 184 -6.16 -9.65 -0.18
N VAL A 185 -5.22 -8.70 -0.30
CA VAL A 185 -3.78 -8.97 -0.22
C VAL A 185 -3.37 -9.35 1.20
N SER A 186 -3.97 -8.74 2.23
CA SER A 186 -3.72 -9.10 3.63
C SER A 186 -4.25 -10.49 3.98
N ASP A 187 -5.37 -10.91 3.39
CA ASP A 187 -5.93 -12.27 3.52
C ASP A 187 -5.14 -13.30 2.68
N CYS A 188 -4.62 -12.90 1.51
CA CYS A 188 -3.71 -13.73 0.70
C CYS A 188 -2.32 -13.89 1.33
N ALA A 189 -1.78 -12.86 1.98
CA ALA A 189 -0.53 -12.95 2.75
C ALA A 189 -0.75 -13.62 4.12
N GLY A 190 -1.96 -13.46 4.68
CA GLY A 190 -2.38 -14.01 5.97
C GLY A 190 -2.65 -15.51 5.93
N THR A 191 -3.14 -16.07 4.83
CA THR A 191 -3.38 -17.52 4.69
C THR A 191 -2.10 -18.35 4.80
N GLN A 192 -0.94 -17.81 4.40
CA GLN A 192 0.35 -18.48 4.57
C GLN A 192 0.90 -18.35 6.01
N SER A 193 0.67 -17.21 6.68
CA SER A 193 1.11 -16.98 8.06
C SER A 193 0.17 -17.55 9.13
N PHE A 194 -1.13 -17.69 8.84
CA PHE A 194 -2.15 -18.19 9.78
C PHE A 194 -2.10 -19.71 9.90
N VAL A 195 -1.83 -20.44 8.82
CA VAL A 195 -1.65 -21.90 8.82
C VAL A 195 -0.41 -22.31 9.64
N LEU A 196 0.70 -21.56 9.55
CA LEU A 196 1.90 -21.83 10.34
C LEU A 196 1.70 -21.56 11.85
N LYS A 197 0.98 -20.49 12.21
CA LYS A 197 0.67 -20.19 13.62
C LYS A 197 -0.36 -21.16 14.20
N ALA A 198 -1.37 -21.56 13.44
CA ALA A 198 -2.34 -22.57 13.85
C ALA A 198 -1.69 -23.95 14.05
N SER A 199 -0.75 -24.34 13.17
CA SER A 199 0.03 -25.58 13.31
C SER A 199 0.90 -25.59 14.58
N CYS A 200 1.52 -24.45 14.92
CA CYS A 200 2.33 -24.29 16.13
C CYS A 200 1.50 -24.42 17.43
N ILE A 201 0.31 -23.82 17.45
CA ILE A 201 -0.61 -23.92 18.60
C ILE A 201 -1.14 -25.36 18.76
N TYR A 202 -1.44 -26.04 17.64
CA TYR A 202 -1.87 -27.44 17.68
C TYR A 202 -0.75 -28.38 18.18
N SER A 203 0.50 -28.13 17.78
CA SER A 203 1.68 -28.85 18.28
C SER A 203 1.85 -28.74 19.80
N GLU A 204 1.69 -27.54 20.36
CA GLU A 204 1.78 -27.33 21.82
C GLU A 204 0.64 -28.03 22.58
N ILE A 205 -0.58 -28.00 22.04
CA ILE A 205 -1.74 -28.68 22.64
C ILE A 205 -1.55 -30.20 22.62
N VAL A 206 -1.08 -30.77 21.50
CA VAL A 206 -0.83 -32.21 21.39
C VAL A 206 0.28 -32.66 22.36
N LYS A 207 1.40 -31.92 22.46
CA LYS A 207 2.48 -32.23 23.42
C LYS A 207 2.01 -32.17 24.88
N TYR A 208 1.15 -31.21 25.21
CA TYR A 208 0.54 -31.12 26.54
C TYR A 208 -0.32 -32.36 26.87
N VAL A 209 -1.16 -32.81 25.93
CA VAL A 209 -2.03 -33.98 26.11
C VAL A 209 -1.22 -35.28 26.19
N GLN A 210 -0.17 -35.42 25.39
CA GLN A 210 0.65 -36.64 25.34
C GLN A 210 1.48 -36.83 26.62
N HIS A 211 2.00 -35.74 27.20
CA HIS A 211 2.72 -35.79 28.49
C HIS A 211 1.82 -36.23 29.66
N SER A 212 0.52 -35.92 29.61
CA SER A 212 -0.46 -36.35 30.62
C SER A 212 -0.68 -37.88 30.64
N HIS A 213 -0.61 -38.55 29.48
CA HIS A 213 -0.84 -39.99 29.36
C HIS A 213 0.30 -40.84 29.91
N SER A 214 1.56 -40.45 29.70
CA SER A 214 2.74 -41.21 30.19
C SER A 214 2.80 -41.33 31.72
N TYR A 215 2.16 -40.44 32.48
CA TYR A 215 2.09 -40.54 33.95
C TYR A 215 1.01 -41.53 34.44
N ARG A 216 0.00 -41.84 33.63
CA ARG A 216 -1.13 -42.71 34.03
C ARG A 216 -0.83 -44.20 33.84
N GLU A 217 0.05 -44.56 32.90
CA GLU A 217 0.38 -45.96 32.60
C GLU A 217 1.43 -46.59 33.54
N ALA A 218 2.11 -45.77 34.36
CA ALA A 218 3.19 -46.23 35.23
C ALA A 218 2.74 -46.92 36.55
N ARG A 219 1.44 -47.15 36.77
CA ARG A 219 0.91 -47.65 38.06
C ARG A 219 0.28 -49.03 37.91
N LEU A 220 0.73 -50.03 38.68
CA LEU A 220 0.12 -51.37 38.66
C LEU A 220 -1.22 -51.32 39.40
N SER A 221 -2.29 -51.80 38.78
CA SER A 221 -3.59 -51.94 39.44
C SER A 221 -3.45 -52.81 40.70
N SER A 222 -4.16 -52.46 41.77
CA SER A 222 -4.16 -53.20 43.04
C SER A 222 -4.67 -54.64 42.88
N GLN A 223 -5.38 -54.97 41.79
CA GLN A 223 -5.78 -56.33 41.45
C GLN A 223 -4.60 -57.17 40.91
N HIS A 224 -3.73 -56.61 40.07
CA HIS A 224 -2.55 -57.30 39.53
C HIS A 224 -1.47 -57.55 40.60
N LEU A 225 -1.41 -56.73 41.65
CA LEU A 225 -0.53 -57.00 42.81
C LEU A 225 -0.90 -58.29 43.56
N ARG A 226 -2.16 -58.73 43.55
CA ARG A 226 -2.58 -59.93 44.28
C ARG A 226 -2.13 -61.23 43.62
N GLN A 227 -1.71 -61.17 42.36
CA GLN A 227 -1.23 -62.33 41.59
C GLN A 227 0.26 -62.62 41.82
N LEU A 228 1.01 -61.69 42.42
CA LEU A 228 2.42 -61.89 42.75
C LEU A 228 2.57 -62.78 43.99
N GLN A 229 3.50 -63.73 43.92
CA GLN A 229 3.74 -64.73 44.96
C GLN A 229 4.06 -64.08 46.31
N VAL A 230 3.36 -64.52 47.36
CA VAL A 230 3.64 -64.14 48.75
C VAL A 230 4.17 -65.36 49.48
N SER A 231 5.36 -65.25 50.04
CA SER A 231 6.00 -66.29 50.85
C SER A 231 6.21 -65.81 52.27
N THR A 232 6.05 -66.70 53.23
CA THR A 232 6.42 -66.43 54.63
C THR A 232 7.92 -66.69 54.80
N TYR A 233 8.65 -65.74 55.37
CA TYR A 233 10.10 -65.89 55.57
C TYR A 233 10.43 -67.10 56.46
N GLN A 234 11.38 -67.93 55.99
CA GLN A 234 12.04 -68.99 56.75
C GLN A 234 13.56 -68.72 56.72
N LYS A 235 14.22 -68.97 57.86
CA LYS A 235 15.66 -68.72 58.02
C LYS A 235 16.50 -69.58 57.06
N GLY A 236 17.40 -68.96 56.29
CA GLY A 236 18.27 -69.62 55.29
C GLY A 236 17.93 -69.34 53.82
N GLY A 237 17.16 -68.29 53.53
CA GLY A 237 16.85 -67.87 52.15
C GLY A 237 17.92 -66.97 51.51
N PRO A 238 17.80 -66.65 50.21
CA PRO A 238 18.80 -65.87 49.46
C PRO A 238 18.87 -64.38 49.83
N TYR A 239 17.88 -63.86 50.58
CA TYR A 239 17.85 -62.46 51.04
C TYR A 239 17.45 -62.43 52.52
N GLU A 240 18.24 -61.72 53.34
CA GLU A 240 17.99 -61.60 54.79
C GLU A 240 17.49 -60.21 55.22
N THR A 241 17.53 -59.22 54.32
CA THR A 241 17.19 -57.81 54.62
C THR A 241 16.32 -57.21 53.50
N CYS A 242 15.32 -56.41 53.85
CA CYS A 242 14.46 -55.71 52.89
C CYS A 242 15.14 -54.46 52.33
N ALA A 243 15.36 -54.39 51.01
CA ALA A 243 16.04 -53.24 50.39
C ALA A 243 15.21 -51.92 50.35
N ILE A 244 13.96 -51.92 50.82
CA ILE A 244 13.12 -50.71 50.89
C ILE A 244 13.15 -50.08 52.29
N CYS A 245 12.95 -50.88 53.35
CA CYS A 245 12.99 -50.38 54.73
C CYS A 245 14.33 -50.62 55.44
N LEU A 246 15.24 -51.36 54.82
CA LEU A 246 16.56 -51.72 55.35
C LEU A 246 16.52 -52.53 56.67
N GLU A 247 15.38 -53.17 56.96
CA GLU A 247 15.21 -54.03 58.14
C GLU A 247 15.40 -55.51 57.78
N ASP A 248 16.01 -56.26 58.69
CA ASP A 248 16.19 -57.72 58.59
C ASP A 248 14.84 -58.45 58.70
N TYR A 249 14.68 -59.52 57.91
CA TYR A 249 13.47 -60.32 57.91
C TYR A 249 13.32 -61.12 59.19
N LYS A 250 12.14 -61.03 59.78
CA LYS A 250 11.78 -61.78 60.99
C LYS A 250 10.99 -63.03 60.64
N MET A 251 11.09 -64.05 61.49
CA MET A 251 10.28 -65.26 61.37
C MET A 251 8.80 -64.87 61.29
N LYS A 252 8.09 -65.38 60.27
CA LYS A 252 6.69 -65.07 59.93
C LYS A 252 6.42 -63.77 59.17
N ASP A 253 7.45 -63.04 58.73
CA ASP A 253 7.24 -61.89 57.85
C ASP A 253 6.66 -62.33 56.49
N LYS A 254 5.71 -61.54 55.98
CA LYS A 254 5.12 -61.74 54.66
C LYS A 254 5.94 -61.02 53.62
N LEU A 255 6.58 -61.79 52.75
CA LEU A 255 7.40 -61.29 51.66
C LEU A 255 6.68 -61.44 50.34
N ARG A 256 6.69 -60.40 49.52
CA ARG A 256 6.28 -60.47 48.12
C ARG A 256 7.50 -60.71 47.26
N ILE A 257 7.46 -61.76 46.47
CA ILE A 257 8.51 -62.10 45.50
C ILE A 257 8.07 -61.60 44.13
N LEU A 258 8.90 -60.77 43.51
CA LEU A 258 8.68 -60.29 42.14
C LEU A 258 9.10 -61.36 41.12
N PRO A 259 8.68 -61.25 39.84
CA PRO A 259 9.09 -62.20 38.79
C PRO A 259 10.61 -62.26 38.56
N CYS A 260 11.35 -61.22 38.96
CA CYS A 260 12.81 -61.17 38.98
C CYS A 260 13.44 -61.85 40.22
N ALA A 261 12.64 -62.60 41.00
CA ALA A 261 13.02 -63.31 42.24
C ALA A 261 13.44 -62.45 43.44
N HIS A 262 13.44 -61.11 43.33
CA HIS A 262 13.68 -60.24 44.49
C HIS A 262 12.50 -60.21 45.45
N GLY A 263 12.79 -60.37 46.74
CA GLY A 263 11.82 -60.33 47.84
C GLY A 263 11.79 -59.00 48.58
N TYR A 264 10.60 -58.60 49.04
CA TYR A 264 10.38 -57.40 49.85
C TYR A 264 9.24 -57.63 50.83
N HIS A 265 9.17 -56.90 51.95
CA HIS A 265 7.94 -56.88 52.74
C HIS A 265 6.77 -56.40 51.87
N VAL A 266 5.63 -57.10 51.95
CA VAL A 266 4.40 -56.74 51.22
C VAL A 266 4.03 -55.26 51.42
N LYS A 267 4.15 -54.78 52.67
CA LYS A 267 3.85 -53.39 53.04
C LYS A 267 4.77 -52.35 52.38
N CYS A 268 5.99 -52.74 52.03
CA CYS A 268 7.00 -51.84 51.48
C CYS A 268 6.92 -51.77 49.95
N ILE A 269 6.75 -52.90 49.27
CA ILE A 269 6.76 -52.95 47.81
C ILE A 269 5.39 -52.62 47.19
N ASP A 270 4.27 -52.85 47.87
CA ASP A 270 2.94 -52.58 47.31
C ASP A 270 2.70 -51.07 47.04
N PRO A 271 3.04 -50.15 47.96
CA PRO A 271 2.97 -48.71 47.67
C PRO A 271 3.92 -48.27 46.55
N TRP A 272 5.09 -48.90 46.46
CA TRP A 272 6.09 -48.60 45.43
C TRP A 272 5.55 -48.91 44.02
N LEU A 273 4.97 -50.10 43.84
CA LEU A 273 4.43 -50.57 42.56
C LEU A 273 3.09 -49.92 42.17
N THR A 274 2.30 -49.44 43.15
CA THR A 274 1.01 -48.78 42.89
C THR A 274 1.11 -47.27 42.70
N LYS A 275 2.01 -46.59 43.43
CA LYS A 275 2.06 -45.11 43.45
C LYS A 275 3.19 -44.53 42.61
N SER A 276 4.31 -45.26 42.51
CA SER A 276 5.54 -44.76 41.90
C SER A 276 5.80 -45.39 40.53
N LYS A 277 6.36 -46.61 40.48
CA LYS A 277 6.79 -47.26 39.22
C LYS A 277 6.64 -48.78 39.31
N ARG A 278 6.25 -49.43 38.20
CA ARG A 278 6.19 -50.90 38.06
C ARG A 278 7.59 -51.56 37.90
N ILE A 279 8.57 -51.13 38.69
CA ILE A 279 9.98 -51.50 38.51
C ILE A 279 10.55 -52.03 39.82
N CYS A 280 11.32 -53.12 39.75
CA CYS A 280 12.06 -53.66 40.89
C CYS A 280 13.11 -52.66 41.42
N PRO A 281 13.11 -52.33 42.73
CA PRO A 281 14.11 -51.44 43.32
C PRO A 281 15.57 -51.90 43.19
N ILE A 282 15.80 -53.22 43.09
CA ILE A 282 17.16 -53.78 43.01
C ILE A 282 17.64 -53.85 41.57
N CYS A 283 16.98 -54.63 40.71
CA CYS A 283 17.47 -54.90 39.35
C CYS A 283 16.89 -53.99 38.26
N LYS A 284 15.98 -53.08 38.62
CA LYS A 284 15.28 -52.18 37.68
C LYS A 284 14.48 -52.89 36.57
N GLN A 285 14.22 -54.20 36.69
CA GLN A 285 13.34 -54.92 35.75
C GLN A 285 11.87 -54.53 35.96
N LYS A 286 11.13 -54.36 34.85
CA LYS A 286 9.68 -54.13 34.88
C LYS A 286 8.98 -55.36 35.46
N VAL A 287 8.02 -55.15 36.35
CA VAL A 287 7.19 -56.20 36.93
C VAL A 287 6.02 -56.47 35.98
N VAL A 288 6.17 -57.48 35.14
CA VAL A 288 5.12 -57.95 34.21
C VAL A 288 4.35 -59.08 34.87
N VAL A 289 3.02 -58.96 34.91
CA VAL A 289 2.13 -60.02 35.42
C VAL A 289 1.50 -60.72 34.21
N SER A 290 1.28 -62.03 34.29
CA SER A 290 0.94 -62.92 33.16
C SER A 290 -0.36 -62.62 32.38
N GLY A 291 -1.04 -61.49 32.65
CA GLY A 291 -2.20 -61.00 31.91
C GLY A 291 -1.92 -59.79 30.99
N ASP A 292 -0.73 -59.17 31.07
CA ASP A 292 -0.40 -57.95 30.30
C ASP A 292 0.20 -58.24 28.91
N LEU A 293 0.46 -59.50 28.54
CA LEU A 293 1.09 -59.91 27.26
C LEU A 293 0.19 -59.78 26.00
N SER A 294 -0.94 -59.08 26.08
CA SER A 294 -1.88 -58.97 24.96
C SER A 294 -2.09 -57.55 24.42
N ARG A 295 -1.36 -56.54 24.91
CA ARG A 295 -1.65 -55.13 24.55
C ARG A 295 -0.44 -54.21 24.31
N GLU A 296 0.78 -54.73 24.16
CA GLU A 296 1.99 -53.88 23.97
C GLU A 296 2.65 -53.98 22.58
N ASP A 297 2.02 -54.62 21.59
CA ASP A 297 2.48 -54.59 20.18
C ASP A 297 1.77 -53.49 19.38
N ALA A 298 2.06 -52.22 19.69
CA ALA A 298 2.00 -51.08 18.75
C ALA A 298 2.30 -49.78 19.51
N GLU A 299 3.58 -49.44 19.64
CA GLU A 299 4.15 -48.07 19.71
C GLU A 299 5.40 -48.05 20.58
N SER A 300 6.56 -48.28 19.96
CA SER A 300 7.76 -47.44 20.12
C SER A 300 8.94 -48.13 19.45
N ASP A 301 9.59 -47.37 18.56
CA ASP A 301 11.00 -47.37 18.17
C ASP A 301 10.99 -46.69 16.79
N VAL A 302 11.49 -45.47 16.62
CA VAL A 302 12.92 -45.17 16.65
C VAL A 302 13.15 -43.71 17.05
N GLU A 303 13.89 -43.47 18.14
CA GLU A 303 15.12 -42.66 18.05
C GLU A 303 16.05 -42.95 19.24
N SER A 304 17.32 -43.17 18.89
CA SER A 304 18.55 -43.05 19.68
C SER A 304 19.23 -44.35 20.15
N ARG A 305 20.22 -44.77 19.35
CA ARG A 305 21.46 -45.33 19.88
C ARG A 305 22.60 -44.36 19.59
N ALA A 306 23.34 -44.07 20.65
CA ALA A 306 24.54 -43.26 20.64
C ALA A 306 25.74 -44.01 20.03
N GLU A 307 26.60 -43.22 19.41
CA GLU A 307 28.07 -43.31 19.48
C GLU A 307 28.78 -44.45 18.73
N SER A 308 29.25 -44.11 17.52
CA SER A 308 30.50 -44.60 16.94
C SER A 308 31.05 -43.50 16.03
N THR A 309 32.06 -42.78 16.48
CA THR A 309 32.93 -41.97 15.60
C THR A 309 33.65 -42.92 14.63
N PRO A 310 33.76 -42.51 13.36
CA PRO A 310 35.10 -42.41 12.79
C PRO A 310 35.32 -41.13 12.00
N LEU A 311 36.62 -40.85 11.85
CA LEU A 311 37.25 -39.67 11.30
C LEU A 311 37.00 -39.45 9.80
N LEU A 312 37.16 -38.18 9.42
CA LEU A 312 37.52 -37.64 8.10
C LEU A 312 38.06 -38.66 7.09
N ARG A 313 37.48 -38.66 5.88
CA ARG A 313 38.29 -38.72 4.66
C ARG A 313 37.58 -38.07 3.48
N ASN A 314 38.03 -36.85 3.18
CA ASN A 314 38.12 -36.35 1.81
C ASN A 314 38.84 -37.40 0.97
N VAL A 315 38.29 -37.74 -0.19
CA VAL A 315 39.12 -38.35 -1.24
C VAL A 315 40.11 -37.29 -1.72
N GLU A 316 41.36 -37.71 -1.68
CA GLU A 316 42.60 -36.93 -1.68
C GLU A 316 43.00 -36.38 -3.06
N PRO A 317 43.86 -35.36 -3.07
CA PRO A 317 44.85 -35.13 -4.11
C PRO A 317 46.09 -36.04 -3.90
N MET A 318 46.71 -36.49 -4.99
CA MET A 318 48.00 -37.20 -5.03
C MET A 318 48.64 -36.86 -6.40
N GLN A 319 49.88 -36.40 -6.56
CA GLN A 319 50.97 -36.06 -5.63
C GLN A 319 52.04 -35.25 -6.41
N THR A 320 52.69 -34.32 -5.68
CA THR A 320 54.12 -33.91 -5.77
C THR A 320 54.76 -33.61 -7.13
N THR A 321 55.31 -32.40 -7.29
CA THR A 321 56.72 -32.13 -6.94
C THR A 321 56.96 -30.62 -6.76
N SER A 322 58.03 -30.33 -6.03
CA SER A 322 58.43 -29.09 -5.37
C SER A 322 59.21 -28.09 -6.24
N TYR A 323 59.29 -26.87 -5.71
CA TYR A 323 60.36 -25.86 -5.78
C TYR A 323 60.09 -24.54 -6.55
N GLN A 324 60.17 -23.47 -5.74
CA GLN A 324 60.89 -22.20 -5.95
C GLN A 324 60.22 -21.02 -6.71
N THR A 325 59.96 -19.98 -5.89
CA THR A 325 60.46 -18.60 -6.01
C THR A 325 59.81 -17.65 -7.03
N MET A 326 59.14 -16.63 -6.48
CA MET A 326 58.72 -15.36 -7.11
C MET A 326 59.88 -14.62 -7.79
N PRO A 327 59.61 -13.80 -8.83
CA PRO A 327 59.37 -12.37 -8.53
C PRO A 327 58.28 -11.69 -9.38
N SER A 328 57.75 -10.57 -8.87
CA SER A 328 57.12 -9.46 -9.61
C SER A 328 58.13 -8.79 -10.58
N PRO A 329 57.88 -7.72 -11.41
CA PRO A 329 56.70 -6.85 -11.56
C PRO A 329 56.40 -6.33 -13.01
N ARG A 330 55.41 -5.41 -13.12
CA ARG A 330 55.34 -4.18 -13.98
C ARG A 330 55.19 -4.23 -15.53
N SER A 331 54.19 -3.45 -15.96
CA SER A 331 54.15 -2.47 -17.07
C SER A 331 54.50 -2.88 -18.51
N ALA A 332 53.59 -2.58 -19.46
CA ALA A 332 53.75 -1.50 -20.46
C ALA A 332 52.78 -1.70 -21.63
N GLN A 333 52.08 -0.62 -22.01
CA GLN A 333 51.58 -0.44 -23.39
C GLN A 333 52.79 -0.24 -24.33
N PRO A 334 52.58 -0.32 -25.66
CA PRO A 334 52.66 0.94 -26.40
C PRO A 334 51.67 1.07 -27.56
N SER A 335 51.59 2.32 -27.99
CA SER A 335 50.82 2.96 -29.06
C SER A 335 51.51 2.97 -30.44
N CYS A 336 50.80 3.58 -31.41
CA CYS A 336 51.24 4.19 -32.68
C CYS A 336 51.33 3.26 -33.91
N SER A 337 50.97 3.66 -35.15
CA SER A 337 50.54 4.96 -35.71
C SER A 337 50.23 4.82 -37.23
N VAL A 338 49.28 5.63 -37.70
CA VAL A 338 49.30 6.52 -38.90
C VAL A 338 49.51 5.94 -40.31
N GLY A 339 48.66 6.40 -41.24
CA GLY A 339 48.89 6.38 -42.69
C GLY A 339 47.80 7.14 -43.47
N THR A 340 47.99 8.45 -43.60
CA THR A 340 47.16 9.45 -44.31
C THR A 340 47.40 9.44 -45.83
N MET A 341 46.54 10.17 -46.56
CA MET A 341 46.72 10.89 -47.85
C MET A 341 45.90 10.34 -49.02
N THR A 342 44.74 10.95 -49.34
CA THR A 342 44.50 12.24 -50.07
C THR A 342 44.75 12.08 -51.56
N GLN A 343 43.80 12.44 -52.44
CA GLN A 343 43.67 13.72 -53.19
C GLN A 343 42.91 13.33 -54.48
N ASP A 344 42.13 14.12 -55.21
CA ASP A 344 41.76 15.53 -55.14
C ASP A 344 40.81 15.85 -56.33
N ILE A 345 40.17 17.02 -56.22
CA ILE A 345 39.94 18.05 -57.27
C ILE A 345 38.74 17.97 -58.24
N SER A 346 38.03 19.11 -58.17
CA SER A 346 37.29 19.88 -59.20
C SER A 346 35.87 19.47 -59.57
N ASP A 347 34.98 20.38 -59.96
CA ASP A 347 34.74 21.81 -59.74
C ASP A 347 33.44 22.12 -60.53
N SER A 348 32.79 23.22 -60.19
CA SER A 348 31.89 23.99 -61.04
C SER A 348 30.40 23.59 -61.15
N SER A 349 29.59 24.41 -60.47
CA SER A 349 28.72 25.43 -61.08
C SER A 349 27.41 25.05 -61.79
N ARG A 350 26.38 25.84 -61.42
CA ARG A 350 25.21 26.29 -62.21
C ARG A 350 24.15 25.21 -62.46
N GLU A 351 22.86 25.49 -62.62
CA GLU A 351 21.90 26.58 -62.41
C GLU A 351 20.55 25.94 -62.85
N ASN A 352 19.43 26.61 -62.58
CA ASN A 352 18.09 26.39 -63.15
C ASN A 352 17.25 25.26 -62.56
N SER A 353 16.14 25.55 -61.86
CA SER A 353 14.91 26.25 -62.28
C SER A 353 14.03 25.41 -63.21
N LEU A 354 12.87 25.04 -62.67
CA LEU A 354 11.56 24.98 -63.32
C LEU A 354 10.49 25.04 -62.23
#